data_AF-V6Q550-F1
#
_entry.id   AF-V6Q550-F1
#
_cell.length_a   1.000
_cell.length_b   1.000
_cell.length_c   1.000
_cell.angle_alpha   90.00
_cell.angle_beta   90.00
_cell.angle_gamma   90.00
#
_symmetry.space_group_name_H-M   'P 1'
#
loop_
_entity.id
_entity.type
_entity.pdbx_description
1 polymer ?
#
loop_
_entity_poly.entity_id
_entity_poly.type
_entity_poly.pdbx_seq_one_letter_code
_entity_poly.pdbx_strand_id
1 'polypeptide(L)'
;MIKKITSKNNSVFLFKDIPHKQRNQTGIASGESVLLSIYEYDDFYFTKDINLIKYDSIIFTEEPTQLEIDFFNFMSKEKNTKYSASLIKKYNISKYIHFLPRVKYSQFNENDNIIVRGKLTFKDSIYQNKLPKILLNDKEIDLIDNSYFEYILPKNSAVDILNFKLDFPKQTITRSYKIKTI
;
A
#
# COMPACT_ATOMS: atom_id res chain seq x y z
N MET A 1 -9.57 -4.60 26.77
CA MET A 1 -8.32 -5.17 26.23
C MET A 1 -8.24 -4.80 24.75
N ILE A 2 -7.04 -4.52 24.23
CA ILE A 2 -6.85 -4.28 22.79
C ILE A 2 -6.79 -5.64 22.10
N LYS A 3 -7.48 -5.78 20.97
CA LYS A 3 -7.56 -6.96 20.13
C LYS A 3 -7.04 -6.60 18.74
N LYS A 4 -6.44 -7.56 18.05
CA LYS A 4 -6.15 -7.45 16.62
C LYS A 4 -7.27 -8.16 15.86
N ILE A 5 -7.92 -7.45 14.94
CA ILE A 5 -9.11 -7.91 14.23
C ILE A 5 -8.80 -7.93 12.74
N THR A 6 -9.08 -9.05 12.08
CA THR A 6 -9.05 -9.15 10.61
C THR A 6 -10.49 -9.29 10.10
N SER A 7 -10.90 -8.38 9.20
CA SER A 7 -12.24 -8.39 8.61
C SER A 7 -12.30 -9.16 7.28
N LYS A 8 -13.52 -9.40 6.79
CA LYS A 8 -13.79 -10.13 5.53
C LYS A 8 -13.12 -9.58 4.28
N ASN A 9 -12.84 -8.28 4.25
CA ASN A 9 -12.09 -7.62 3.18
C ASN A 9 -10.57 -7.62 3.42
N ASN A 10 -10.08 -8.45 4.34
CA ASN A 10 -8.68 -8.54 4.80
C ASN A 10 -8.13 -7.25 5.41
N SER A 11 -8.98 -6.31 5.84
CA SER A 11 -8.51 -5.17 6.61
C SER A 11 -8.13 -5.60 8.02
N VAL A 12 -7.01 -5.10 8.53
CA VAL A 12 -6.48 -5.44 9.84
C VAL A 12 -6.53 -4.23 10.74
N PHE A 13 -7.14 -4.38 11.91
CA PHE A 13 -7.35 -3.32 12.89
C PHE A 13 -6.73 -3.70 14.23
N LEU A 14 -6.23 -2.70 14.95
CA LEU A 14 -6.11 -2.77 16.40
C LEU A 14 -7.35 -2.10 16.99
N PHE A 15 -8.04 -2.80 17.87
CA PHE A 15 -9.35 -2.40 18.35
C PHE A 15 -9.48 -2.62 19.85
N LYS A 16 -10.03 -1.62 20.54
CA LYS A 16 -10.33 -1.69 21.96
C LYS A 16 -11.82 -1.48 22.14
N ASP A 17 -12.51 -2.56 22.52
CA ASP A 17 -13.94 -2.51 22.84
C ASP A 17 -14.21 -1.46 23.92
N ILE A 18 -15.18 -0.58 23.63
CA ILE A 18 -15.83 0.29 24.61
C ILE A 18 -17.31 -0.10 24.59
N PRO A 19 -17.78 -0.92 25.54
CA PRO A 19 -19.12 -1.49 25.49
C PRO A 19 -20.22 -0.43 25.38
N HIS A 20 -21.12 -0.59 24.40
CA HIS A 20 -22.29 0.26 24.25
C HIS A 20 -23.55 -0.61 24.14
N LYS A 21 -24.38 -0.63 25.19
CA LYS A 21 -25.52 -1.57 25.33
C LYS A 21 -26.40 -1.66 24.07
N GLN A 22 -26.82 -0.53 23.51
CA GLN A 22 -27.73 -0.51 22.35
C GLN A 22 -27.06 -0.94 21.03
N ARG A 23 -25.76 -0.68 20.85
CA ARG A 23 -25.05 -0.93 19.58
C ARG A 23 -24.52 -2.36 19.51
N ASN A 24 -24.12 -2.90 20.65
CA ASN A 24 -23.75 -4.30 20.76
C ASN A 24 -24.96 -5.21 20.44
N GLN A 25 -26.18 -4.79 20.80
CA GLN A 25 -27.42 -5.49 20.45
C GLN A 25 -27.69 -5.52 18.93
N THR A 26 -27.22 -4.51 18.18
CA THR A 26 -27.33 -4.48 16.72
C THR A 26 -26.13 -5.12 16.01
N GLY A 27 -25.23 -5.77 16.76
CA GLY A 27 -24.07 -6.47 16.20
C GLY A 27 -22.94 -5.54 15.75
N ILE A 28 -22.92 -4.28 16.22
CA ILE A 28 -21.89 -3.29 15.86
C ILE A 28 -20.86 -3.23 16.99
N ALA A 29 -19.59 -3.49 16.65
CA ALA A 29 -18.49 -3.31 17.56
C ALA A 29 -18.26 -1.81 17.79
N SER A 30 -18.35 -1.38 19.04
CA SER A 30 -18.13 0.01 19.46
C SER A 30 -16.80 0.11 20.20
N GLY A 31 -15.98 1.10 19.85
CA GLY A 31 -14.68 1.25 20.49
C GLY A 31 -13.71 2.18 19.80
N GLU A 32 -12.50 2.15 20.34
CA GLU A 32 -11.33 2.82 19.79
C GLU A 32 -10.64 1.91 18.76
N SER A 33 -10.21 2.44 17.61
CA SER A 33 -9.50 1.63 16.62
C SER A 33 -8.39 2.38 15.87
N VAL A 34 -7.45 1.61 15.35
CA VAL A 34 -6.47 2.00 14.34
C VAL A 34 -6.47 0.97 13.22
N LEU A 35 -6.61 1.42 11.97
CA LEU A 35 -6.43 0.58 10.79
C LEU A 35 -4.92 0.38 10.55
N LEU A 36 -4.44 -0.87 10.61
CA LEU A 36 -3.06 -1.21 10.26
C LEU A 36 -2.89 -1.39 8.74
N SER A 37 -3.93 -1.88 8.07
CA SER A 37 -3.92 -2.21 6.65
C SER A 37 -4.14 -0.99 5.74
N ILE A 38 -3.14 -0.12 5.68
CA ILE A 38 -3.16 1.10 4.86
C ILE A 38 -2.31 0.93 3.58
N TYR A 39 -2.51 1.80 2.59
CA TYR A 39 -1.60 1.86 1.44
C TYR A 39 -0.33 2.62 1.80
N GLU A 40 0.77 2.27 1.12
CA GLU A 40 1.99 3.04 1.28
C GLU A 40 1.74 4.52 0.96
N TYR A 41 2.21 5.41 1.85
CA TYR A 41 1.98 6.86 1.83
C TYR A 41 0.61 7.35 2.32
N ASP A 42 -0.31 6.46 2.70
CA ASP A 42 -1.52 6.86 3.41
C ASP A 42 -1.22 7.28 4.86
N ASP A 43 -2.16 7.97 5.48
CA ASP A 43 -2.13 8.34 6.88
C ASP A 43 -2.70 7.22 7.76
N PHE A 44 -2.11 7.02 8.94
CA PHE A 44 -2.75 6.22 10.00
C PHE A 44 -3.70 7.11 10.79
N TYR A 45 -4.91 6.62 11.03
CA TYR A 45 -5.92 7.33 11.81
C TYR A 45 -6.31 6.53 13.06
N PHE A 46 -6.37 7.22 14.18
CA PHE A 46 -7.01 6.73 15.39
C PHE A 46 -8.43 7.26 15.48
N THR A 47 -9.39 6.36 15.66
CA THR A 47 -10.81 6.73 15.81
C THR A 47 -11.32 6.29 17.16
N LYS A 48 -12.08 7.16 17.85
CA LYS A 48 -12.65 6.90 19.18
C LYS A 48 -14.05 6.30 19.18
N ASP A 49 -14.79 6.47 18.09
CA ASP A 49 -16.18 6.04 17.98
C ASP A 49 -16.42 5.40 16.60
N ILE A 50 -15.86 4.20 16.42
CA ILE A 50 -16.12 3.44 15.19
C ILE A 50 -17.45 2.70 15.32
N ASN A 51 -18.34 3.00 14.39
CA ASN A 51 -19.59 2.28 14.11
C ASN A 51 -19.49 1.42 12.84
N LEU A 52 -18.26 1.10 12.40
CA LEU A 52 -18.00 0.54 11.05
C LEU A 52 -17.66 -0.95 11.05
N ILE A 53 -17.34 -1.54 12.20
CA ILE A 53 -17.03 -2.97 12.27
C ILE A 53 -18.26 -3.69 12.81
N LYS A 54 -18.97 -4.38 11.93
CA LYS A 54 -19.98 -5.35 12.37
C LYS A 54 -19.27 -6.60 12.88
N TYR A 55 -19.71 -7.18 13.99
CA TYR A 55 -19.10 -8.40 14.53
C TYR A 55 -19.15 -9.55 13.52
N ASP A 56 -20.17 -9.60 12.66
CA ASP A 56 -20.30 -10.59 11.56
C ASP A 56 -19.25 -10.44 10.44
N SER A 57 -18.54 -9.30 10.41
CA SER A 57 -17.51 -9.00 9.43
C SER A 57 -16.12 -9.39 9.90
N ILE A 58 -15.99 -9.77 11.17
CA ILE A 58 -14.74 -10.24 11.79
C ILE A 58 -14.52 -11.69 11.42
N ILE A 59 -13.40 -12.00 10.76
CA ILE A 59 -12.99 -13.38 10.49
C ILE A 59 -12.08 -13.88 11.62
N PHE A 60 -11.09 -13.08 12.01
CA PHE A 60 -10.11 -13.48 13.01
C PHE A 60 -10.01 -12.43 14.12
N THR A 61 -9.87 -12.91 15.34
CA THR A 61 -9.49 -12.11 16.51
C THR A 61 -8.25 -12.74 17.11
N GLU A 62 -7.20 -11.95 17.27
CA GLU A 62 -5.91 -12.38 17.77
C GLU A 62 -5.45 -11.42 18.88
N GLU A 63 -4.55 -11.90 19.74
CA GLU A 63 -3.84 -11.02 20.66
C GLU A 63 -2.81 -10.18 19.87
N PRO A 64 -2.78 -8.85 20.06
CA PRO A 64 -1.74 -8.01 19.48
C PRO A 64 -0.42 -8.21 20.22
N THR A 65 0.68 -8.09 19.49
CA THR A 65 2.02 -8.03 20.07
C THR A 65 2.20 -6.75 20.89
N GLN A 66 3.21 -6.72 21.76
CA GLN A 66 3.49 -5.52 22.56
C GLN A 66 3.78 -4.29 21.69
N LEU A 67 4.52 -4.45 20.59
CA LEU A 67 4.81 -3.34 19.66
C LEU A 67 3.55 -2.82 18.96
N GLU A 68 2.59 -3.69 18.65
CA GLU A 68 1.29 -3.28 18.10
C GLU A 68 0.47 -2.52 19.16
N ILE A 69 0.47 -2.96 20.42
CA ILE A 69 -0.16 -2.22 21.53
C ILE A 69 0.48 -0.84 21.70
N ASP A 70 1.82 -0.76 21.65
CA ASP A 70 2.55 0.50 21.77
C ASP A 70 2.22 1.43 20.59
N PHE A 71 2.06 0.89 19.38
CA PHE A 71 1.60 1.65 18.22
C PHE A 71 0.19 2.19 18.41
N PHE A 72 -0.74 1.37 18.91
CA PHE A 72 -2.10 1.81 19.21
C PHE A 72 -2.12 2.95 20.22
N ASN A 73 -1.31 2.85 21.28
CA ASN A 73 -1.18 3.88 22.31
C ASN A 73 -0.50 5.16 21.79
N PHE A 74 0.46 5.02 20.86
CA PHE A 74 1.05 6.16 20.16
C PHE A 74 -0.01 6.87 19.31
N MET A 75 -0.74 6.13 18.47
CA MET A 75 -1.81 6.67 17.63
C MET A 75 -2.96 7.27 18.45
N SER A 76 -3.25 6.72 19.62
CA SER A 76 -4.25 7.27 20.53
C SER A 76 -3.86 8.64 21.07
N LYS A 77 -2.58 9.00 21.07
CA LYS A 77 -2.11 10.36 21.43
C LYS A 77 -2.08 11.27 20.21
N GLU A 78 -1.45 10.84 19.12
CA GLU A 78 -1.23 11.67 17.93
C GLU A 78 -2.48 11.89 17.07
N LYS A 79 -3.47 10.97 17.13
CA LYS A 79 -4.72 10.95 16.35
C LYS A 79 -4.56 10.70 14.85
N ASN A 80 -3.62 11.38 14.22
CA ASN A 80 -3.25 11.18 12.83
C ASN A 80 -1.73 11.16 12.73
N THR A 81 -1.17 10.21 11.98
CA THR A 81 0.27 10.17 11.70
C THR A 81 0.50 9.68 10.29
N LYS A 82 1.27 10.44 9.51
CA LYS A 82 1.66 10.06 8.16
C LYS A 82 2.47 8.77 8.17
N TYR A 83 2.26 7.94 7.15
CA TYR A 83 3.12 6.80 6.90
C TYR A 83 4.59 7.23 6.77
N SER A 84 5.48 6.47 7.41
CA SER A 84 6.92 6.52 7.12
C SER A 84 7.54 5.14 7.33
N ALA A 85 8.59 4.84 6.55
CA ALA A 85 9.30 3.57 6.64
C ALA A 85 9.93 3.34 8.03
N SER A 86 10.38 4.42 8.70
CA SER A 86 10.91 4.35 10.06
C SER A 86 9.83 4.02 11.09
N LEU A 87 8.63 4.62 10.96
CA LEU A 87 7.51 4.37 11.86
C LEU A 87 7.06 2.90 11.80
N ILE A 88 6.79 2.38 10.60
CA ILE A 88 6.31 1.00 10.45
C ILE A 88 7.35 -0.03 10.91
N LYS A 89 8.65 0.29 10.75
CA LYS A 89 9.74 -0.56 11.21
C LYS A 89 9.86 -0.51 12.73
N LYS A 90 9.75 0.68 13.34
CA LYS A 90 9.80 0.88 14.80
C LYS A 90 8.77 0.02 15.53
N TYR A 91 7.57 -0.07 14.99
CA TYR A 91 6.46 -0.83 15.60
C TYR A 91 6.25 -2.23 14.99
N ASN A 92 7.13 -2.67 14.08
CA ASN A 92 7.05 -3.96 13.38
C ASN A 92 5.69 -4.22 12.68
N ILE A 93 5.10 -3.19 12.08
CA ILE A 93 3.81 -3.25 11.38
C ILE A 93 3.95 -3.26 9.85
N SER A 94 5.18 -3.31 9.31
CA SER A 94 5.44 -3.31 7.87
C SER A 94 4.66 -4.37 7.09
N LYS A 95 4.45 -5.55 7.69
CA LYS A 95 3.73 -6.67 7.07
C LYS A 95 2.26 -6.35 6.73
N TYR A 96 1.69 -5.33 7.38
CA TYR A 96 0.31 -4.87 7.17
C TYR A 96 0.20 -3.74 6.13
N ILE A 97 1.29 -3.33 5.49
CA ILE A 97 1.23 -2.24 4.52
C ILE A 97 1.00 -2.81 3.11
N HIS A 98 0.06 -2.23 2.37
CA HIS A 98 -0.05 -2.47 0.94
C HIS A 98 1.04 -1.67 0.20
N PHE A 99 2.23 -2.28 0.06
CA PHE A 99 3.36 -1.62 -0.59
C PHE A 99 3.13 -1.44 -2.09
N LEU A 100 3.57 -0.28 -2.59
CA LEU A 100 3.72 -0.05 -4.02
C LEU A 100 4.97 -0.78 -4.54
N PRO A 101 4.93 -1.34 -5.77
CA PRO A 101 6.13 -1.86 -6.39
C PRO A 101 7.18 -0.75 -6.52
N ARG A 102 8.43 -1.15 -6.38
CA ARG A 102 9.57 -0.37 -6.82
C ARG A 102 9.83 -0.67 -8.28
N VAL A 103 10.25 0.35 -9.02
CA VAL A 103 10.60 0.22 -10.43
C VAL A 103 12.09 0.45 -10.56
N LYS A 104 12.81 -0.53 -11.10
CA LYS A 104 14.21 -0.40 -11.49
C LYS A 104 14.28 -0.30 -13.01
N TYR A 105 14.75 0.84 -13.50
CA TYR A 105 14.93 1.06 -14.92
C TYR A 105 16.30 0.61 -15.41
N SER A 106 16.32 0.01 -16.59
CA SER A 106 17.52 -0.30 -17.36
C SER A 106 17.31 0.10 -18.82
N GLN A 107 18.39 0.46 -19.50
CA GLN A 107 18.38 0.85 -20.91
C GLN A 107 19.33 -0.04 -21.70
N PHE A 108 18.87 -0.45 -22.87
CA PHE A 108 19.64 -1.23 -23.84
C PHE A 108 19.58 -0.53 -25.20
N ASN A 109 20.63 -0.68 -26.01
CA ASN A 109 20.61 -0.23 -27.39
C ASN A 109 20.53 -1.46 -28.28
N GLU A 110 19.59 -1.47 -29.21
CA GLU A 110 19.41 -2.55 -30.16
C GLU A 110 19.10 -1.94 -31.53
N ASN A 111 20.01 -2.14 -32.49
CA ASN A 111 19.93 -1.54 -33.83
C ASN A 111 19.73 -0.01 -33.75
N ASP A 112 18.66 0.51 -34.34
CA ASP A 112 18.29 1.93 -34.33
C ASP A 112 17.37 2.33 -33.17
N ASN A 113 17.21 1.44 -32.18
CA ASN A 113 16.31 1.65 -31.05
C ASN A 113 17.05 1.69 -29.71
N ILE A 114 16.42 2.37 -28.77
CA ILE A 114 16.69 2.32 -27.34
C ILE A 114 15.52 1.58 -26.70
N ILE A 115 15.82 0.56 -25.91
CA ILE A 115 14.83 -0.19 -25.14
C ILE A 115 14.96 0.22 -23.68
N VAL A 116 13.88 0.78 -23.13
CA VAL A 116 13.76 1.09 -21.70
C VAL A 116 12.94 0.02 -21.04
N ARG A 117 13.58 -0.75 -20.15
CA ARG A 117 12.93 -1.79 -19.35
C ARG A 117 12.69 -1.29 -17.94
N GLY A 118 11.44 -1.33 -17.48
CA GLY A 118 11.06 -1.09 -16.08
C GLY A 118 10.77 -2.40 -15.37
N LYS A 119 11.68 -2.86 -14.50
CA LYS A 119 11.47 -4.06 -13.68
C LYS A 119 10.72 -3.71 -12.39
N LEU A 120 9.61 -4.40 -12.13
CA LEU A 120 8.84 -4.28 -10.90
C LEU A 120 9.44 -5.19 -9.82
N THR A 121 9.61 -4.66 -8.61
CA THR A 121 9.91 -5.45 -7.42
C THR A 121 8.97 -5.08 -6.28
N PHE A 122 8.52 -6.08 -5.55
CA PHE A 122 7.58 -5.91 -4.45
C PHE A 122 8.26 -6.16 -3.12
N LYS A 123 7.83 -5.46 -2.08
CA LYS A 123 8.22 -5.75 -0.71
C LYS A 123 7.27 -6.80 -0.15
N ASP A 124 7.80 -7.64 0.74
CA ASP A 124 6.99 -8.63 1.43
C ASP A 124 5.91 -7.98 2.28
N SER A 125 4.68 -8.48 2.14
CA SER A 125 3.52 -8.14 2.96
C SER A 125 2.59 -9.35 3.04
N ILE A 126 1.63 -9.31 3.97
CA ILE A 126 0.60 -10.37 4.03
C ILE A 126 -0.41 -10.29 2.87
N TYR A 127 -0.35 -9.23 2.05
CA TYR A 127 -1.25 -9.04 0.92
C TYR A 127 -0.63 -9.51 -0.38
N GLN A 128 -1.50 -9.97 -1.28
CA GLN A 128 -1.10 -10.25 -2.65
C GLN A 128 -0.61 -8.98 -3.35
N ASN A 129 0.47 -9.13 -4.10
CA ASN A 129 1.01 -8.07 -4.94
C ASN A 129 -0.01 -7.67 -6.00
N LYS A 130 -0.37 -6.39 -6.01
CA LYS A 130 -1.22 -5.83 -7.06
C LYS A 130 -0.35 -5.38 -8.21
N LEU A 131 -0.68 -5.81 -9.43
CA LEU A 131 -0.01 -5.35 -10.63
C LEU A 131 -0.63 -4.02 -11.09
N PRO A 132 0.20 -3.01 -11.41
CA PRO A 132 -0.30 -1.77 -12.01
C PRO A 132 -0.60 -1.98 -13.49
N LYS A 133 -1.49 -1.12 -14.02
CA LYS A 133 -1.42 -0.77 -15.44
C LYS A 133 -0.27 0.19 -15.66
N ILE A 134 0.59 -0.09 -16.63
CA ILE A 134 1.69 0.81 -16.98
C ILE A 134 1.20 1.72 -18.09
N LEU A 135 1.23 3.03 -17.87
CA LEU A 135 0.85 4.01 -18.88
C LEU A 135 2.03 4.91 -19.21
N LEU A 136 2.19 5.24 -20.49
CA LEU A 136 3.09 6.28 -20.97
C LEU A 136 2.34 7.12 -22.00
N ASN A 137 2.23 8.43 -21.75
CA ASN A 137 1.39 9.34 -22.57
C ASN A 137 -0.04 8.79 -22.76
N ASP A 138 -0.60 8.26 -21.67
CA ASP A 138 -1.93 7.63 -21.58
C ASP A 138 -2.14 6.40 -22.49
N LYS A 139 -1.06 5.84 -23.05
CA LYS A 139 -1.06 4.54 -23.72
C LYS A 139 -0.64 3.44 -22.75
N GLU A 140 -1.40 2.35 -22.73
CA GLU A 140 -1.10 1.17 -21.91
C GLU A 140 0.09 0.40 -22.51
N ILE A 141 1.02 0.00 -21.64
CA ILE A 141 2.17 -0.86 -21.94
C ILE A 141 1.97 -2.15 -21.18
N ASP A 142 2.02 -3.28 -21.90
CA ASP A 142 1.83 -4.59 -21.29
C ASP A 142 2.96 -4.96 -20.34
N LEU A 143 2.59 -5.65 -19.27
CA LEU A 143 3.55 -6.32 -18.40
C LEU A 143 3.95 -7.66 -19.02
N ILE A 144 5.24 -7.90 -19.10
CA ILE A 144 5.84 -9.18 -19.48
C ILE A 144 6.13 -9.96 -18.20
N ASP A 145 5.66 -11.21 -18.17
CA ASP A 145 5.77 -12.14 -17.03
C ASP A 145 5.34 -11.53 -15.68
N ASN A 146 4.40 -10.57 -15.70
CA ASN A 146 3.95 -9.82 -14.53
C ASN A 146 5.08 -9.15 -13.72
N SER A 147 6.26 -8.95 -14.30
CA SER A 147 7.46 -8.56 -13.56
C SER A 147 8.26 -7.43 -14.19
N TYR A 148 8.06 -7.15 -15.48
CA TYR A 148 8.66 -5.98 -16.13
C TYR A 148 7.81 -5.50 -17.30
N PHE A 149 8.10 -4.30 -17.79
CA PHE A 149 7.57 -3.77 -19.04
C PHE A 149 8.72 -3.20 -19.87
N GLU A 150 8.50 -3.06 -21.17
CA GLU A 150 9.47 -2.48 -22.09
C GLU A 150 8.82 -1.40 -22.93
N TYR A 151 9.58 -0.33 -23.18
CA TYR A 151 9.22 0.71 -24.11
C TYR A 151 10.37 0.90 -25.10
N ILE A 152 10.04 0.84 -26.39
CA ILE A 152 10.99 0.98 -27.47
C ILE A 152 10.86 2.40 -28.02
N LEU A 153 11.97 3.12 -28.08
CA LEU A 153 12.05 4.42 -28.75
C LEU A 153 13.15 4.40 -29.83
N PRO A 154 12.96 5.12 -30.94
CA PRO A 154 14.03 5.35 -31.90
C PRO A 154 15.21 6.11 -31.27
N LYS A 155 16.46 5.81 -31.65
CA LYS A 155 17.66 6.52 -31.18
C LYS A 155 17.68 8.00 -31.54
N ASN A 156 17.04 8.38 -32.64
CA ASN A 156 16.89 9.76 -33.09
C ASN A 156 15.73 10.50 -32.40
N SER A 157 15.07 9.87 -31.42
CA SER A 157 14.01 10.51 -30.64
C SER A 157 14.56 11.68 -29.82
N ALA A 158 13.87 12.81 -29.85
CA ALA A 158 14.16 13.99 -29.01
C ALA A 158 13.64 13.84 -27.57
N VAL A 159 13.22 12.64 -27.16
CA VAL A 159 12.64 12.40 -25.83
C VAL A 159 13.76 12.17 -24.81
N ASP A 160 13.93 13.14 -23.91
CA ASP A 160 14.94 13.06 -22.83
C ASP A 160 14.42 12.37 -21.57
N ILE A 161 13.11 12.42 -21.33
CA ILE A 161 12.47 11.88 -20.11
C ILE A 161 11.19 11.13 -20.46
N LEU A 162 11.08 9.90 -19.96
CA LEU A 162 9.85 9.10 -20.00
C LEU A 162 9.16 9.13 -18.63
N ASN A 163 7.89 9.51 -18.61
CA ASN A 163 7.08 9.54 -17.39
C ASN A 163 6.08 8.38 -17.38
N PHE A 164 6.49 7.26 -16.79
CA PHE A 164 5.62 6.10 -16.66
C PHE A 164 4.66 6.30 -15.48
N LYS A 165 3.36 6.23 -15.73
CA LYS A 165 2.34 6.14 -14.68
C LYS A 165 2.10 4.67 -14.36
N LEU A 166 2.20 4.31 -13.10
CA LEU A 166 1.77 3.00 -12.59
C LEU A 166 0.43 3.23 -11.92
N ASP A 167 -0.63 2.77 -12.58
CA ASP A 167 -2.00 2.98 -12.16
C ASP A 167 -2.55 1.76 -11.44
N PHE A 168 -3.02 1.96 -10.21
CA PHE A 168 -3.65 0.95 -9.36
C PHE A 168 -5.08 1.38 -9.04
N PRO A 169 -5.98 0.45 -8.67
CA PRO A 169 -7.37 0.78 -8.36
C PRO A 169 -7.59 1.85 -7.27
N LYS A 170 -6.58 2.12 -6.42
CA LYS A 170 -6.67 3.08 -5.31
C LYS A 170 -5.60 4.16 -5.30
N GLN A 171 -4.62 4.08 -6.17
CA GLN A 171 -3.47 5.00 -6.17
C GLN A 171 -2.78 4.99 -7.53
N THR A 172 -2.30 6.14 -7.97
CA THR A 172 -1.50 6.27 -9.18
C THR A 172 -0.17 6.88 -8.80
N ILE A 173 0.94 6.28 -9.22
CA ILE A 173 2.28 6.86 -9.02
C ILE A 173 2.95 7.13 -10.36
N THR A 174 3.71 8.22 -10.43
CA THR A 174 4.53 8.54 -11.60
C THR A 174 6.00 8.25 -11.31
N ARG A 175 6.66 7.61 -12.27
CA ARG A 175 8.09 7.29 -12.24
C ARG A 175 8.74 7.79 -13.53
N SER A 176 9.63 8.76 -13.36
CA SER A 176 10.37 9.36 -14.47
C SER A 176 11.68 8.62 -14.71
N TYR A 177 12.00 8.38 -15.98
CA TYR A 177 13.28 7.85 -16.41
C TYR A 177 13.94 8.81 -17.39
N LYS A 178 15.15 9.26 -17.07
CA LYS A 178 15.96 10.07 -17.98
C LYS A 178 16.70 9.15 -18.95
N ILE A 179 16.45 9.33 -20.25
CA ILE A 179 17.16 8.61 -21.31
C ILE A 179 18.63 8.97 -21.26
N LYS A 180 19.48 7.95 -21.40
CA LYS A 180 20.92 8.14 -21.55
C LYS A 180 21.22 8.19 -23.04
N THR A 181 21.42 9.38 -23.58
CA THR A 181 21.96 9.55 -24.93
C THR A 181 23.39 9.00 -24.94
N ILE A 182 23.68 8.14 -25.92
CA ILE A 182 25.04 7.66 -26.23
C ILE A 182 25.52 8.40 -27.45
#